data_AF-A0A537J1W4-F1
#
_entry.id   AF-A0A537J1W4-F1
#
_cell.length_a   1.000
_cell.length_b   1.000
_cell.length_c   1.000
_cell.angle_alpha   90.00
_cell.angle_beta   90.00
_cell.angle_gamma   90.00
#
_symmetry.space_group_name_H-M   'P 1'
#
loop_
_entity.id
_entity.type
_entity.pdbx_description
1 polymer ?
#
loop_
_entity_poly.entity_id
_entity_poly.type
_entity_poly.pdbx_seq_one_letter_code
_entity_poly.pdbx_strand_id
1 'polypeptide(L)'
;MRAGGAAIGTPPEVWSPPPPDLALGSDAVHVWRAAADPTGSALEDLRHTLARSEQARADRFAFRRDRDRFVTRRGRLRAILGRYLAVDPGRLRFNDGAGGKPALAPEFDGRRLRFNVSASGGLVLYAVTRGREIGVDLEAIQPAIAQERIPEYFFSPREVAALRALPAEAQTEAFFACWTRKEAYVKARGEGLALRLDGFDVSLVPGEPAALLCTGGDAQEASRWSLQALAPGRGYAGALAVEGHTWSLECFEWTD
;
A
#
# COMPACT_ATOMS: atom_id res chain seq x y z
N MET A 1 -24.74 -15.23 9.88
CA MET A 1 -24.93 -14.75 8.49
C MET A 1 -23.69 -13.93 8.15
N ARG A 2 -22.80 -14.43 7.28
CA ARG A 2 -21.51 -13.77 6.97
C ARG A 2 -21.78 -12.62 6.00
N ALA A 3 -21.63 -11.37 6.45
CA ALA A 3 -21.45 -10.24 5.54
C ALA A 3 -19.99 -10.30 5.06
N GLY A 4 -19.73 -11.07 4.00
CA GLY A 4 -18.42 -11.11 3.37
C GLY A 4 -18.22 -9.83 2.55
N GLY A 5 -17.21 -9.02 2.89
CA GLY A 5 -16.72 -7.98 1.98
C GLY A 5 -16.36 -8.64 0.64
N ALA A 6 -16.74 -8.01 -0.47
CA ALA A 6 -16.59 -8.68 -1.76
C ALA A 6 -15.10 -8.85 -2.07
N ALA A 7 -14.71 -10.11 -2.16
CA ALA A 7 -13.42 -10.54 -2.66
C ALA A 7 -13.23 -10.08 -4.10
N ILE A 8 -12.07 -9.49 -4.40
CA ILE A 8 -11.65 -9.19 -5.77
C ILE A 8 -10.58 -10.21 -6.15
N GLY A 9 -10.59 -10.63 -7.42
CA GLY A 9 -10.06 -11.90 -7.93
C GLY A 9 -8.56 -12.14 -7.77
N THR A 10 -8.00 -12.96 -8.65
CA THR A 10 -6.58 -13.34 -8.62
C THR A 10 -5.66 -12.10 -8.62
N PRO A 11 -4.52 -12.13 -7.90
CA PRO A 11 -3.58 -11.02 -7.89
C PRO A 11 -3.14 -10.64 -9.30
N PRO A 12 -3.08 -9.35 -9.68
CA PRO A 12 -2.51 -8.97 -10.95
C PRO A 12 -1.01 -9.29 -10.95
N GLU A 13 -0.58 -10.09 -11.93
CA GLU A 13 0.83 -10.44 -12.13
C GLU A 13 1.51 -9.52 -13.15
N VAL A 14 0.71 -8.83 -13.98
CA VAL A 14 1.21 -7.97 -15.05
C VAL A 14 1.32 -6.53 -14.56
N TRP A 15 2.52 -5.98 -14.67
CA TRP A 15 2.84 -4.58 -14.40
C TRP A 15 3.32 -3.98 -15.72
N SER A 16 2.56 -3.02 -16.24
CA SER A 16 2.81 -2.47 -17.58
C SER A 16 3.40 -1.05 -17.50
N PRO A 17 4.08 -0.57 -18.54
CA PRO A 17 4.38 0.86 -18.65
C PRO A 17 3.08 1.66 -18.64
N PRO A 18 3.04 2.84 -18.01
CA PRO A 18 1.82 3.64 -18.00
C PRO A 18 1.50 4.19 -19.39
N PRO A 19 0.21 4.38 -19.72
CA PRO A 19 -0.16 5.06 -20.95
C PRO A 19 0.34 6.52 -20.95
N PRO A 20 0.61 7.11 -22.13
CA PRO A 20 0.95 8.52 -22.25
C PRO A 20 -0.14 9.41 -21.64
N ASP A 21 -1.40 9.13 -22.00
CA ASP A 21 -2.58 9.84 -21.53
C ASP A 21 -3.16 9.15 -20.30
N LEU A 22 -2.45 9.28 -19.18
CA LEU A 22 -2.84 8.68 -17.90
C LEU A 22 -4.12 9.34 -17.37
N ALA A 23 -5.25 8.66 -17.53
CA ALA A 23 -6.55 9.08 -17.02
C ALA A 23 -6.93 8.27 -15.78
N LEU A 24 -7.47 8.93 -14.76
CA LEU A 24 -8.00 8.26 -13.55
C LEU A 24 -9.50 8.49 -13.46
N GLY A 25 -10.27 7.46 -13.86
CA GLY A 25 -11.73 7.42 -13.75
C GLY A 25 -12.22 7.45 -12.30
N SER A 26 -13.54 7.58 -12.11
CA SER A 26 -14.18 7.60 -10.78
C SER A 26 -13.99 6.30 -10.01
N ASP A 27 -13.93 5.18 -10.73
CA ASP A 27 -13.84 3.82 -10.21
C ASP A 27 -12.47 3.18 -10.46
N ALA A 28 -11.52 3.95 -10.99
CA ALA A 28 -10.18 3.45 -11.25
C ALA A 28 -9.32 3.49 -9.98
N VAL A 29 -8.56 2.42 -9.79
CA VAL A 29 -7.48 2.32 -8.81
C VAL A 29 -6.21 1.97 -9.57
N HIS A 30 -5.21 2.84 -9.47
CA HIS A 30 -3.92 2.61 -10.11
C HIS A 30 -2.90 2.25 -9.04
N VAL A 31 -2.15 1.17 -9.23
CA VAL A 31 -1.05 0.79 -8.35
C VAL A 31 0.25 0.79 -9.15
N TRP A 32 1.22 1.55 -8.68
CA TRP A 32 2.54 1.66 -9.29
C TRP A 32 3.52 0.85 -8.47
N ARG A 33 4.34 0.03 -9.11
CA ARG A 33 5.56 -0.51 -8.51
C ARG A 33 6.76 0.28 -9.00
N ALA A 34 7.74 0.46 -8.13
CA ALA A 34 9.04 1.01 -8.47
C ALA A 34 10.13 0.33 -7.64
N ALA A 35 11.37 0.35 -8.13
CA ALA A 35 12.52 0.07 -7.28
C ALA A 35 12.55 1.06 -6.09
N ALA A 36 13.16 0.70 -4.97
CA ALA A 36 13.43 1.63 -3.87
C ALA A 36 14.76 2.36 -4.09
N ASP A 37 15.71 1.67 -4.72
CA ASP A 37 17.04 2.20 -4.99
C ASP A 37 17.02 3.10 -6.25
N PRO A 38 17.77 4.22 -6.24
CA PRO A 38 17.88 5.09 -7.41
C PRO A 38 18.68 4.44 -8.54
N THR A 39 18.39 4.83 -9.79
CA THR A 39 19.24 4.53 -10.94
C THR A 39 19.95 5.79 -11.43
N GLY A 40 21.29 5.83 -11.29
CA GLY A 40 22.13 6.87 -11.92
C GLY A 40 21.74 8.32 -11.59
N SER A 41 21.67 9.17 -12.62
CA SER A 41 21.40 10.62 -12.53
C SER A 41 19.99 10.96 -12.02
N ALA A 42 19.05 10.01 -12.05
CA ALA A 42 17.67 10.26 -11.64
C ALA A 42 17.56 10.73 -10.17
N LEU A 43 18.49 10.35 -9.30
CA LEU A 43 18.45 10.76 -7.89
C LEU A 43 18.51 12.29 -7.72
N GLU A 44 19.35 12.96 -8.51
CA GLU A 44 19.53 14.41 -8.43
C GLU A 44 18.29 15.14 -8.93
N ASP A 45 17.76 14.72 -10.09
CA ASP A 45 16.51 15.23 -10.65
C ASP A 45 15.33 15.06 -9.68
N LEU A 46 15.21 13.87 -9.09
CA LEU A 46 14.18 13.59 -8.08
C LEU A 46 14.36 14.49 -6.86
N ARG A 47 15.59 14.71 -6.39
CA ARG A 47 15.88 15.61 -5.27
C ARG A 47 15.47 17.05 -5.55
N HIS A 48 15.64 17.53 -6.78
CA HIS A 48 15.20 18.88 -7.18
C HIS A 48 13.68 19.07 -7.11
N THR A 49 12.89 17.99 -7.17
CA THR A 49 11.44 18.06 -7.00
C THR A 49 10.99 18.15 -5.53
N LEU A 50 11.85 17.78 -4.57
CA LEU A 50 11.45 17.74 -3.15
C LEU A 50 11.29 19.15 -2.57
N ALA A 51 10.30 19.31 -1.72
CA ALA A 51 10.16 20.51 -0.90
C ALA A 51 11.34 20.66 0.07
N ARG A 52 11.64 21.88 0.50
CA ARG A 52 12.76 22.16 1.44
C ARG A 52 12.69 21.32 2.72
N SER A 53 11.50 21.13 3.28
CA SER A 53 11.30 20.30 4.47
C SER A 53 11.61 18.82 4.23
N GLU A 54 11.36 18.33 3.02
CA GLU A 54 11.66 16.95 2.64
C GLU A 54 13.14 16.75 2.35
N GLN A 55 13.79 17.72 1.70
CA GLN A 55 15.25 17.72 1.55
C GLN A 55 15.94 17.72 2.92
N ALA A 56 15.49 18.60 3.83
CA ALA A 56 15.98 18.63 5.21
C ALA A 56 15.73 17.30 5.94
N ARG A 57 14.58 16.64 5.73
CA ARG A 57 14.32 15.30 6.28
C ARG A 57 15.26 14.25 5.68
N ALA A 58 15.53 14.30 4.38
CA ALA A 58 16.48 13.40 3.73
C ALA A 58 17.88 13.55 4.34
N ASP A 59 18.31 14.78 4.60
CA ASP A 59 19.65 15.07 5.10
C ASP A 59 19.86 14.66 6.57
N ARG A 60 18.79 14.29 7.29
CA ARG A 60 18.84 13.76 8.65
C ARG A 60 19.09 12.25 8.73
N PHE A 61 19.01 11.52 7.62
CA PHE A 61 19.32 10.08 7.63
C PHE A 61 20.82 9.88 7.86
N ALA A 62 21.16 9.01 8.80
CA ALA A 62 22.55 8.69 9.13
C ALA A 62 23.27 7.97 7.98
N PHE A 63 22.55 7.10 7.26
CA PHE A 63 23.12 6.30 6.17
C PHE A 63 22.71 6.87 4.81
N ARG A 64 23.70 6.98 3.92
CA ARG A 64 23.50 7.41 2.53
C ARG A 64 22.39 6.60 1.83
N ARG A 65 22.38 5.28 2.02
CA ARG A 65 21.38 4.41 1.39
C ARG A 65 19.95 4.78 1.78
N ASP A 66 19.70 5.07 3.05
CA ASP A 66 18.37 5.42 3.54
C ASP A 66 17.94 6.80 3.07
N ARG A 67 18.88 7.75 3.04
CA ARG A 67 18.68 9.07 2.43
C ARG A 67 18.29 8.95 0.96
N ASP A 68 19.09 8.23 0.20
CA ASP A 68 18.92 8.11 -1.25
C ASP A 68 17.58 7.40 -1.56
N ARG A 69 17.24 6.33 -0.83
CA ARG A 69 15.91 5.67 -0.91
C ARG A 69 14.75 6.59 -0.53
N PHE A 70 14.92 7.43 0.49
CA PHE A 70 13.91 8.40 0.88
C PHE A 70 13.66 9.41 -0.25
N VAL A 71 14.73 9.97 -0.84
CA VAL A 71 14.64 10.90 -1.97
C VAL A 71 13.97 10.22 -3.16
N THR A 72 14.43 9.03 -3.55
CA THR A 72 13.87 8.26 -4.67
C THR A 72 12.37 8.04 -4.49
N ARG A 73 11.98 7.51 -3.31
CA ARG A 73 10.57 7.25 -3.01
C ARG A 73 9.73 8.53 -3.06
N ARG A 74 10.23 9.61 -2.46
CA ARG A 74 9.47 10.86 -2.37
C ARG A 74 9.38 11.58 -3.71
N GLY A 75 10.45 11.60 -4.48
CA GLY A 75 10.46 12.18 -5.83
C GLY A 75 9.55 11.41 -6.78
N ARG A 76 9.61 10.07 -6.78
CA ARG A 76 8.72 9.24 -7.62
C ARG A 76 7.25 9.41 -7.25
N LEU A 77 6.91 9.52 -5.97
CA LEU A 77 5.55 9.89 -5.54
C LEU A 77 5.12 11.22 -6.16
N ARG A 78 5.96 12.26 -6.09
CA ARG A 78 5.64 13.58 -6.66
C ARG A 78 5.49 13.51 -8.18
N ALA A 79 6.36 12.78 -8.86
CA ALA A 79 6.30 12.59 -10.30
C ALA A 79 5.02 11.87 -10.73
N ILE A 80 4.66 10.77 -10.06
CA ILE A 80 3.41 10.02 -10.29
C ILE A 80 2.20 10.92 -10.07
N LEU A 81 2.11 11.61 -8.93
CA LEU A 81 0.98 12.49 -8.64
C LEU A 81 0.90 13.70 -9.58
N GLY A 82 2.05 14.23 -10.02
CA GLY A 82 2.12 15.31 -11.00
C GLY A 82 1.43 14.94 -12.32
N ARG A 83 1.56 13.68 -12.77
CA ARG A 83 0.85 13.17 -13.96
C ARG A 83 -0.66 13.22 -13.79
N TYR A 84 -1.21 12.80 -12.65
CA TYR A 84 -2.66 12.83 -12.41
C TYR A 84 -3.23 14.24 -12.23
N LEU A 85 -2.43 15.14 -11.66
CA LEU A 85 -2.86 16.50 -11.35
C LEU A 85 -2.61 17.48 -12.51
N ALA A 86 -1.78 17.08 -13.49
CA ALA A 86 -1.19 17.97 -14.50
C ALA A 86 -0.45 19.14 -13.85
N VAL A 87 0.37 18.84 -12.84
CA VAL A 87 1.12 19.82 -12.04
C VAL A 87 2.58 19.39 -11.97
N ASP A 88 3.49 20.36 -12.07
CA ASP A 88 4.92 20.13 -11.87
C ASP A 88 5.18 19.44 -10.50
N PRO A 89 5.96 18.35 -10.45
CA PRO A 89 6.24 17.62 -9.21
C PRO A 89 6.84 18.49 -8.08
N GLY A 90 7.63 19.51 -8.44
CA GLY A 90 8.22 20.47 -7.51
C GLY A 90 7.19 21.36 -6.81
N ARG A 91 6.06 21.61 -7.48
CA ARG A 91 4.98 22.48 -6.97
C ARG A 91 3.97 21.77 -6.07
N LEU A 92 4.01 20.44 -5.98
CA LEU A 92 3.11 19.69 -5.13
C LEU A 92 3.36 19.98 -3.65
N ARG A 93 2.29 20.20 -2.89
CA ARG A 93 2.34 20.40 -1.44
C ARG A 93 1.60 19.29 -0.73
N PHE A 94 2.17 18.83 0.38
CA PHE A 94 1.63 17.76 1.20
C PHE A 94 1.45 18.25 2.63
N ASN A 95 0.41 17.75 3.28
CA ASN A 95 0.18 17.93 4.70
C ASN A 95 0.24 16.58 5.40
N ASP A 96 0.44 16.61 6.71
CA ASP A 96 0.24 15.44 7.56
C ASP A 96 -1.28 15.17 7.64
N GLY A 97 -1.70 14.06 7.07
CA GLY A 97 -3.07 13.55 7.19
C GLY A 97 -3.28 12.79 8.49
N ALA A 98 -4.48 12.23 8.66
CA ALA A 98 -4.80 11.37 9.80
C ALA A 98 -3.78 10.22 9.95
N GLY A 99 -3.39 9.93 11.20
CA GLY A 99 -2.45 8.84 11.50
C GLY A 99 -1.04 9.03 10.94
N GLY A 100 -0.65 10.26 10.53
CA GLY A 100 0.66 10.55 9.94
C GLY A 100 0.81 10.14 8.46
N LYS A 101 -0.29 9.76 7.81
CA LYS A 101 -0.31 9.46 6.37
C LYS A 101 -0.16 10.77 5.58
N PRO A 102 0.77 10.87 4.62
CA PRO A 102 0.87 12.06 3.79
C PRO A 102 -0.40 12.23 2.96
N ALA A 103 -0.94 13.45 2.93
CA ALA A 103 -2.08 13.84 2.10
C ALA A 103 -1.68 15.03 1.20
N LEU A 104 -2.36 15.18 0.06
CA LEU A 104 -2.21 16.40 -0.75
C LEU A 104 -2.77 17.61 0.00
N ALA A 105 -2.15 18.77 -0.17
CA ALA A 105 -2.64 20.01 0.42
C ALA A 105 -4.06 20.35 -0.12
N PRO A 106 -4.91 21.05 0.65
CA PRO A 106 -6.30 21.34 0.29
C PRO A 106 -6.52 21.99 -1.08
N GLU A 107 -5.54 22.75 -1.57
CA GLU A 107 -5.54 23.36 -2.91
C GLU A 107 -5.65 22.35 -4.07
N PHE A 108 -5.28 21.07 -3.85
CA PHE A 108 -5.38 20.00 -4.85
C PHE A 108 -6.64 19.15 -4.68
N ASP A 109 -7.47 19.41 -3.66
CA ASP A 109 -8.59 18.54 -3.28
C ASP A 109 -9.77 18.61 -4.26
N GLY A 110 -9.81 19.61 -5.14
CA GLY A 110 -10.81 19.70 -6.23
C GLY A 110 -10.81 18.50 -7.17
N ARG A 111 -9.71 17.73 -7.23
CA ARG A 111 -9.65 16.46 -7.99
C ARG A 111 -10.04 15.23 -7.18
N ARG A 112 -10.23 15.38 -5.86
CA ARG A 112 -10.50 14.32 -4.87
C ARG A 112 -9.51 13.15 -4.98
N LEU A 113 -8.25 13.45 -5.30
CA LEU A 113 -7.22 12.43 -5.45
C LEU A 113 -6.84 11.89 -4.06
N ARG A 114 -6.74 10.58 -3.94
CA ARG A 114 -6.28 9.88 -2.73
C ARG A 114 -5.15 8.95 -3.11
N PHE A 115 -4.17 8.82 -2.21
CA PHE A 115 -3.03 7.95 -2.45
C PHE A 115 -2.52 7.30 -1.16
N ASN A 116 -1.79 6.21 -1.31
CA ASN A 116 -1.06 5.59 -0.23
C ASN A 116 0.26 4.98 -0.76
N VAL A 117 1.25 4.84 0.12
CA VAL A 117 2.58 4.36 -0.25
C VAL A 117 3.03 3.32 0.75
N SER A 118 3.58 2.21 0.26
CA SER A 118 4.31 1.24 1.08
C SER A 118 5.64 0.87 0.45
N ALA A 119 6.64 0.60 1.26
CA ALA A 119 7.98 0.24 0.81
C ALA A 119 8.55 -0.83 1.73
N SER A 120 9.08 -1.90 1.15
CA SER A 120 9.79 -2.94 1.87
C SER A 120 10.91 -3.49 0.98
N GLY A 121 12.03 -3.86 1.59
CA GLY A 121 13.22 -4.32 0.87
C GLY A 121 13.71 -3.34 -0.20
N GLY A 122 13.65 -3.77 -1.46
CA GLY A 122 14.08 -3.00 -2.64
C GLY A 122 12.92 -2.50 -3.51
N LEU A 123 11.68 -2.57 -3.04
CA LEU A 123 10.49 -2.19 -3.81
C LEU A 123 9.62 -1.15 -3.07
N VAL A 124 8.87 -0.40 -3.86
CA VAL A 124 7.86 0.56 -3.39
C VAL A 124 6.58 0.39 -4.19
N LEU A 125 5.43 0.41 -3.50
CA LEU A 125 4.11 0.54 -4.10
C LEU A 125 3.53 1.93 -3.86
N TYR A 126 2.89 2.49 -4.89
CA TYR A 126 2.09 3.72 -4.80
C TYR A 126 0.69 3.42 -5.32
N ALA A 127 -0.32 3.47 -4.44
CA ALA A 127 -1.71 3.33 -4.83
C ALA A 127 -2.34 4.71 -5.00
N VAL A 128 -3.14 4.90 -6.05
CA VAL A 128 -3.81 6.17 -6.38
C VAL A 128 -5.25 5.88 -6.79
N THR A 129 -6.20 6.65 -6.27
CA THR A 129 -7.62 6.58 -6.65
C THR A 129 -8.30 7.94 -6.51
N ARG A 130 -9.58 8.01 -6.89
CA ARG A 130 -10.40 9.22 -6.83
C ARG A 130 -11.61 9.00 -5.92
N GLY A 131 -11.79 9.92 -4.96
CA GLY A 131 -13.02 10.07 -4.21
C GLY A 131 -13.35 8.97 -3.20
N ARG A 132 -12.40 8.06 -2.92
CA ARG A 132 -12.54 6.93 -1.99
C ARG A 132 -11.25 6.71 -1.21
N GLU A 133 -11.36 6.15 -0.02
CA GLU A 133 -10.18 5.85 0.80
C GLU A 133 -9.42 4.62 0.30
N ILE A 134 -8.09 4.64 0.47
CA ILE A 134 -7.18 3.64 -0.09
C ILE A 134 -5.96 3.41 0.80
N GLY A 135 -5.54 2.17 0.90
CA GLY A 135 -4.32 1.75 1.58
C GLY A 135 -3.63 0.64 0.82
N VAL A 136 -2.30 0.67 0.79
CA VAL A 136 -1.49 -0.38 0.18
C VAL A 136 -0.42 -0.80 1.18
N ASP A 137 -0.14 -2.09 1.19
CA ASP A 137 0.99 -2.63 1.94
C ASP A 137 1.84 -3.57 1.10
N LEU A 138 3.12 -3.64 1.45
CA LEU A 138 4.16 -4.36 0.73
C LEU A 138 5.15 -4.88 1.75
N GLU A 139 5.43 -6.18 1.73
CA GLU A 139 6.48 -6.78 2.56
C GLU A 139 7.39 -7.71 1.76
N ALA A 140 8.70 -7.58 2.00
CA ALA A 140 9.69 -8.55 1.55
C ALA A 140 9.57 -9.81 2.42
N ILE A 141 9.32 -10.95 1.78
CA ILE A 141 9.10 -12.23 2.45
C ILE A 141 10.40 -12.69 3.09
N GLN A 142 10.36 -12.82 4.41
CA GLN A 142 11.45 -13.35 5.23
C GLN A 142 10.91 -14.53 6.04
N PRO A 143 11.14 -15.79 5.60
CA PRO A 143 10.54 -16.96 6.22
C PRO A 143 10.79 -17.09 7.73
N ALA A 144 11.95 -16.64 8.20
CA ALA A 144 12.29 -16.64 9.62
C ALA A 144 11.27 -15.88 10.48
N ILE A 145 10.76 -14.74 10.01
CA ILE A 145 9.79 -13.90 10.72
C ILE A 145 8.45 -14.63 10.92
N ALA A 146 8.00 -15.38 9.91
CA ALA A 146 6.73 -16.11 9.99
C ALA A 146 6.77 -17.29 10.99
N GLN A 147 7.96 -17.78 11.31
CA GLN A 147 8.18 -18.88 12.24
C GLN A 147 8.33 -18.41 13.70
N GLU A 148 8.43 -17.10 13.93
CA GLU A 148 8.47 -16.51 15.26
C GLU A 148 7.07 -16.47 15.92
N ARG A 149 7.03 -15.94 17.15
CA ARG A 149 5.80 -15.69 17.92
C ARG A 149 5.10 -14.37 17.55
N ILE A 150 5.44 -13.78 16.41
CA ILE A 150 4.89 -12.51 15.92
C ILE A 150 3.37 -12.60 15.70
N PRO A 151 2.81 -13.66 15.08
CA PRO A 151 1.36 -13.78 14.90
C PRO A 151 0.59 -13.64 16.21
N GLU A 152 1.09 -14.22 17.30
CA GLU A 152 0.45 -14.22 18.61
C GLU A 152 0.37 -12.83 19.27
N TYR A 153 1.14 -11.84 18.78
CA TYR A 153 1.08 -10.46 19.28
C TYR A 153 0.19 -9.54 18.44
N PHE A 154 -0.03 -9.85 17.16
CA PHE A 154 -0.66 -8.93 16.22
C PHE A 154 -1.93 -9.48 15.55
N PHE A 155 -2.08 -10.79 15.45
CA PHE A 155 -3.24 -11.41 14.81
C PHE A 155 -4.30 -11.79 15.83
N SER A 156 -5.55 -11.88 15.39
CA SER A 156 -6.60 -12.37 16.26
C SER A 156 -6.36 -13.85 16.60
N PRO A 157 -6.91 -14.35 17.72
CA PRO A 157 -6.82 -15.78 18.05
C PRO A 157 -7.34 -16.70 16.94
N ARG A 158 -8.31 -16.23 16.13
CA ARG A 158 -8.88 -16.99 15.01
C ARG A 158 -7.90 -17.08 13.85
N GLU A 159 -7.26 -15.97 13.50
CA GLU A 159 -6.23 -15.93 12.46
C GLU A 159 -5.01 -16.74 12.85
N VAL A 160 -4.56 -16.66 14.12
CA VAL A 160 -3.48 -17.50 14.64
C VAL A 160 -3.83 -18.98 14.52
N ALA A 161 -5.04 -19.39 14.96
CA ALA A 161 -5.47 -20.78 14.84
C ALA A 161 -5.53 -21.25 13.38
N ALA A 162 -6.06 -20.42 12.48
CA ALA A 162 -6.12 -20.72 11.04
C ALA A 162 -4.72 -20.84 10.43
N LEU A 163 -3.80 -19.92 10.75
CA LEU A 163 -2.42 -19.93 10.29
C LEU A 163 -1.70 -21.21 10.76
N ARG A 164 -1.80 -21.54 12.04
CA ARG A 164 -1.09 -22.70 12.63
C ARG A 164 -1.67 -24.04 12.19
N ALA A 165 -2.90 -24.07 11.66
CA ALA A 165 -3.51 -25.26 11.07
C ALA A 165 -3.00 -25.57 9.64
N LEU A 166 -2.32 -24.62 8.99
CA LEU A 166 -1.77 -24.82 7.64
C LEU A 166 -0.50 -25.68 7.67
N PRO A 167 -0.20 -26.42 6.58
CA PRO A 167 1.11 -27.03 6.37
C PRO A 167 2.24 -26.00 6.53
N ALA A 168 3.38 -26.42 7.08
CA ALA A 168 4.49 -25.53 7.42
C ALA A 168 4.97 -24.70 6.21
N GLU A 169 4.91 -25.29 5.02
CA GLU A 169 5.31 -24.68 3.74
C GLU A 169 4.37 -23.53 3.34
N ALA A 170 3.09 -23.59 3.74
CA ALA A 170 2.08 -22.57 3.46
C ALA A 170 2.00 -21.46 4.52
N GLN A 171 2.53 -21.70 5.73
CA GLN A 171 2.44 -20.74 6.83
C GLN A 171 3.15 -19.42 6.54
N THR A 172 4.31 -19.45 5.86
CA THR A 172 5.03 -18.22 5.52
C THR A 172 4.21 -17.32 4.61
N GLU A 173 3.65 -17.88 3.54
CA GLU A 173 2.80 -17.13 2.60
C GLU A 173 1.55 -16.59 3.30
N ALA A 174 0.88 -17.44 4.09
CA ALA A 174 -0.31 -17.08 4.83
C ALA A 174 -0.07 -15.96 5.85
N PHE A 175 1.07 -15.99 6.55
CA PHE A 175 1.47 -14.94 7.49
C PHE A 175 1.60 -13.59 6.79
N PHE A 176 2.37 -13.51 5.69
CA PHE A 176 2.58 -12.26 4.98
C PHE A 176 1.31 -11.79 4.24
N ALA A 177 0.47 -12.71 3.78
CA ALA A 177 -0.86 -12.38 3.25
C ALA A 177 -1.74 -11.73 4.34
N CYS A 178 -1.80 -12.32 5.53
CA CYS A 178 -2.51 -11.76 6.67
C CYS A 178 -1.97 -10.38 7.04
N TRP A 179 -0.66 -10.27 7.25
CA TRP A 179 0.01 -9.03 7.64
C TRP A 179 -0.28 -7.89 6.67
N THR A 180 0.00 -8.10 5.39
CA THR A 180 -0.16 -7.05 4.37
C THR A 180 -1.62 -6.64 4.20
N ARG A 181 -2.57 -7.57 4.25
CA ARG A 181 -4.02 -7.27 4.18
C ARG A 181 -4.46 -6.40 5.35
N LYS A 182 -4.01 -6.69 6.58
CA LYS A 182 -4.36 -5.91 7.77
C LYS A 182 -3.73 -4.52 7.74
N GLU A 183 -2.45 -4.41 7.41
CA GLU A 183 -1.75 -3.13 7.28
C GLU A 183 -2.33 -2.26 6.17
N ALA A 184 -2.67 -2.84 5.01
CA ALA A 184 -3.34 -2.13 3.93
C ALA A 184 -4.68 -1.54 4.40
N TYR A 185 -5.48 -2.31 5.14
CA TYR A 185 -6.74 -1.84 5.72
C TYR A 185 -6.54 -0.71 6.75
N VAL A 186 -5.59 -0.84 7.68
CA VAL A 186 -5.24 0.21 8.66
C VAL A 186 -4.81 1.50 7.96
N LYS A 187 -3.97 1.39 6.93
CA LYS A 187 -3.52 2.54 6.12
C LYS A 187 -4.63 3.19 5.31
N ALA A 188 -5.66 2.43 4.93
CA ALA A 188 -6.84 2.95 4.25
C ALA A 188 -7.73 3.72 5.22
N ARG A 189 -7.94 3.20 6.44
CA ARG A 189 -8.67 3.87 7.52
C ARG A 189 -8.00 5.15 8.02
N GLY A 190 -6.66 5.23 7.95
CA GLY A 190 -5.90 6.40 8.40
C GLY A 190 -5.80 6.53 9.92
N GLU A 191 -6.13 5.47 10.66
CA GLU A 191 -6.10 5.44 12.13
C GLU A 191 -4.69 5.15 12.69
N GLY A 192 -3.77 4.69 11.84
CA GLY A 192 -2.40 4.36 12.23
C GLY A 192 -2.36 3.32 13.35
N LEU A 193 -1.47 3.53 14.33
CA LEU A 193 -1.28 2.62 15.46
C LEU A 193 -2.47 2.52 16.43
N ALA A 194 -3.48 3.39 16.29
CA ALA A 194 -4.67 3.36 17.15
C ALA A 194 -5.56 2.15 16.84
N LEU A 195 -5.55 1.67 15.59
CA LEU A 195 -6.31 0.49 15.20
C LEU A 195 -5.50 -0.76 15.50
N ARG A 196 -5.94 -1.53 16.49
CA ARG A 196 -5.28 -2.79 16.85
C ARG A 196 -5.53 -3.84 15.78
N LEU A 197 -4.45 -4.48 15.33
CA LEU A 197 -4.50 -5.54 14.33
C LEU A 197 -5.32 -6.75 14.82
N ASP A 198 -5.34 -7.05 16.12
CA ASP A 198 -6.12 -8.16 16.69
C ASP A 198 -7.65 -7.88 16.78
N GLY A 199 -8.09 -6.67 16.42
CA GLY A 199 -9.49 -6.24 16.50
C GLY A 199 -10.36 -6.56 15.28
N PHE A 200 -9.80 -7.14 14.22
CA PHE A 200 -10.51 -7.53 13.00
C PHE A 200 -9.80 -8.71 12.33
N ASP A 201 -10.51 -9.45 11.46
CA ASP A 201 -9.97 -10.61 10.77
C ASP A 201 -9.95 -10.40 9.26
N VAL A 202 -8.91 -10.91 8.61
CA VAL A 202 -8.80 -11.02 7.16
C VAL A 202 -8.67 -12.49 6.73
N SER A 203 -8.99 -12.79 5.46
CA SER A 203 -8.59 -14.06 4.89
C SER A 203 -7.06 -14.16 4.89
N LEU A 204 -6.51 -15.36 5.04
CA LEU A 204 -5.07 -15.59 5.05
C LEU A 204 -4.65 -16.88 4.33
N VAL A 205 -5.59 -17.76 3.99
CA VAL A 205 -5.26 -19.04 3.37
C VAL A 205 -4.80 -18.79 1.93
N PRO A 206 -3.66 -19.36 1.50
CA PRO A 206 -3.20 -19.25 0.13
C PRO A 206 -4.25 -19.75 -0.87
N GLY A 207 -4.39 -19.04 -1.99
CA GLY A 207 -5.40 -19.32 -3.01
C GLY A 207 -6.81 -18.82 -2.68
N GLU A 208 -7.10 -18.44 -1.43
CA GLU A 208 -8.34 -17.75 -1.11
C GLU A 208 -8.25 -16.26 -1.51
N PRO A 209 -9.34 -15.70 -2.07
CA PRO A 209 -9.39 -14.27 -2.34
C PRO A 209 -9.14 -13.42 -1.09
N ALA A 210 -8.51 -12.26 -1.27
CA ALA A 210 -8.31 -11.31 -0.19
C ALA A 210 -9.66 -10.73 0.26
N ALA A 211 -9.95 -10.80 1.56
CA ALA A 211 -11.21 -10.33 2.12
C ALA A 211 -11.05 -9.87 3.57
N LEU A 212 -11.82 -8.86 3.96
CA LEU A 212 -12.05 -8.49 5.34
C LEU A 212 -13.22 -9.33 5.86
N LEU A 213 -12.98 -10.18 6.86
CA LEU A 213 -13.93 -11.21 7.31
C LEU A 213 -14.81 -10.75 8.47
N CYS A 214 -14.23 -10.00 9.42
CA CYS A 214 -14.99 -9.34 10.47
C CYS A 214 -14.22 -8.15 11.02
N THR A 215 -14.92 -7.09 11.40
CA THR A 215 -14.41 -6.08 12.33
C THR A 215 -15.06 -6.37 13.69
N GLY A 216 -14.36 -6.15 14.80
CA GLY A 216 -14.79 -6.48 16.17
C GLY A 216 -15.99 -5.68 16.70
N GLY A 217 -17.09 -5.61 15.94
CA GLY A 217 -18.35 -5.00 16.37
C GLY A 217 -19.21 -4.43 15.24
N ASP A 218 -18.70 -4.24 14.03
CA ASP A 218 -19.42 -3.53 12.97
C ASP A 218 -19.37 -4.25 11.61
N ALA A 219 -20.33 -5.15 11.41
CA ALA A 219 -20.50 -5.85 10.13
C ALA A 219 -20.76 -4.87 8.96
N GLN A 220 -21.29 -3.67 9.21
CA GLN A 220 -21.46 -2.66 8.16
C GLN A 220 -20.11 -2.09 7.75
N GLU A 221 -19.21 -1.85 8.70
CA GLU A 221 -17.83 -1.41 8.41
C GLU A 221 -17.10 -2.44 7.55
N ALA A 222 -17.16 -3.73 7.86
CA ALA A 222 -16.54 -4.76 7.03
C ALA A 222 -17.08 -4.73 5.58
N SER A 223 -18.38 -4.46 5.41
CA SER A 223 -19.03 -4.35 4.11
C SER A 223 -18.78 -3.04 3.36
N ARG A 224 -17.93 -2.14 3.88
CA ARG A 224 -17.49 -0.93 3.19
C ARG A 224 -16.19 -1.13 2.41
N TRP A 225 -15.45 -2.20 2.69
CA TRP A 225 -14.09 -2.38 2.18
C TRP A 225 -13.98 -3.62 1.32
N SER A 226 -13.20 -3.48 0.25
CA SER A 226 -12.69 -4.62 -0.51
C SER A 226 -11.18 -4.70 -0.39
N LEU A 227 -10.67 -5.93 -0.39
CA LEU A 227 -9.26 -6.21 -0.39
C LEU A 227 -8.86 -6.89 -1.70
N GLN A 228 -7.64 -6.63 -2.13
CA GLN A 228 -7.02 -7.28 -3.28
C GLN A 228 -5.59 -7.64 -2.93
N ALA A 229 -5.23 -8.90 -3.10
CA ALA A 229 -3.83 -9.31 -3.04
C ALA A 229 -3.10 -8.80 -4.29
N LEU A 230 -1.86 -8.36 -4.12
CA LEU A 230 -0.99 -7.91 -5.20
C LEU A 230 0.17 -8.89 -5.33
N ALA A 231 0.70 -9.05 -6.55
CA ALA A 231 1.93 -9.80 -6.83
C ALA A 231 3.04 -8.83 -7.32
N PRO A 232 3.71 -8.08 -6.41
CA PRO A 232 4.65 -7.03 -6.79
C PRO A 232 5.92 -7.56 -7.48
N GLY A 233 6.31 -8.77 -7.11
CA GLY A 233 7.48 -9.48 -7.62
C GLY A 233 7.78 -10.71 -6.77
N ARG A 234 8.70 -11.57 -7.24
CA ARG A 234 9.14 -12.75 -6.48
C ARG A 234 9.72 -12.34 -5.13
N GLY A 235 9.32 -13.04 -4.06
CA GLY A 235 9.79 -12.78 -2.71
C GLY A 235 9.12 -11.58 -2.02
N TYR A 236 8.00 -11.09 -2.55
CA TYR A 236 7.22 -10.02 -1.92
C TYR A 236 5.75 -10.44 -1.80
N ALA A 237 5.14 -10.02 -0.70
CA ALA A 237 3.69 -10.02 -0.53
C ALA A 237 3.19 -8.58 -0.59
N GLY A 238 2.00 -8.37 -1.16
CA GLY A 238 1.36 -7.06 -1.13
C GLY A 238 -0.15 -7.17 -1.07
N ALA A 239 -0.78 -6.14 -0.52
CA ALA A 239 -2.22 -6.05 -0.47
C ALA A 239 -2.68 -4.61 -0.67
N LEU A 240 -3.88 -4.47 -1.20
CA LEU A 240 -4.58 -3.23 -1.45
C LEU A 240 -5.92 -3.28 -0.72
N ALA A 241 -6.24 -2.23 0.01
CA ALA A 241 -7.54 -2.00 0.61
C ALA A 241 -8.18 -0.75 0.00
N VAL A 242 -9.42 -0.87 -0.45
CA VAL A 242 -10.15 0.21 -1.12
C VAL A 242 -11.55 0.30 -0.54
N GLU A 243 -12.00 1.53 -0.29
CA GLU A 243 -13.38 1.78 0.08
C GLU A 243 -14.31 1.57 -1.13
N GLY A 244 -15.38 0.80 -0.91
CA GLY A 244 -16.32 0.36 -1.93
C GLY A 244 -15.94 -0.95 -2.61
N HIS A 245 -16.82 -1.44 -3.48
CA HIS A 245 -16.70 -2.73 -4.17
C HIS A 245 -16.68 -2.61 -5.69
N THR A 246 -17.01 -1.43 -6.21
CA THR A 246 -17.07 -1.18 -7.65
C THR A 246 -15.85 -0.36 -8.03
N TRP A 247 -14.78 -1.05 -8.42
CA TRP A 247 -13.58 -0.44 -8.98
C TRP A 247 -12.82 -1.38 -9.90
N SER A 248 -11.99 -0.80 -10.76
CA SER A 248 -11.05 -1.50 -11.63
C SER A 248 -9.61 -1.21 -11.20
N LEU A 249 -8.75 -2.22 -11.25
CA LEU A 249 -7.33 -2.08 -10.90
C LEU A 249 -6.46 -2.13 -12.14
N GLU A 250 -5.58 -1.14 -12.26
CA GLU A 250 -4.51 -1.09 -13.25
C GLU A 250 -3.16 -1.01 -12.54
N CYS A 251 -2.23 -1.86 -12.96
CA CYS A 251 -0.90 -1.99 -12.36
C CYS A 251 0.18 -1.48 -13.31
N PHE A 252 0.96 -0.52 -12.85
CA PHE A 252 2.01 0.13 -13.63
C PHE A 252 3.40 -0.07 -13.04
N GLU A 253 4.40 -0.16 -13.89
CA GLU A 253 5.81 -0.14 -13.51
C GLU A 253 6.41 1.24 -13.79
N TRP A 254 7.01 1.83 -12.77
CA TRP A 254 7.79 3.05 -12.89
C TRP A 254 9.19 2.73 -13.39
N THR A 255 9.58 3.37 -14.49
CA THR A 255 10.93 3.38 -15.04
C THR A 255 11.44 4.82 -15.07
N ASP A 256 12.68 5.03 -14.62
CA ASP A 256 13.35 6.33 -14.69
C ASP A 256 13.76 6.69 -16.12
#